data_AF-A0AAW2RDP9-F1
#
_entry.id   AF-A0AAW2RDP9-F1
#
_cell.length_a   1.000
_cell.length_b   1.000
_cell.length_c   1.000
_cell.angle_alpha   90.00
_cell.angle_beta   90.00
_cell.angle_gamma   90.00
#
_symmetry.space_group_name_H-M   'P 1'
#
loop_
_entity.id
_entity.type
_entity.pdbx_description
1 polymer ?
#
loop_
_entity_poly.entity_id
_entity_poly.type
_entity_poly.pdbx_seq_one_letter_code
_entity_poly.pdbx_strand_id
1 'polypeptide(L)'
;MKNEIKESIEMKSAEERKEFLEREIEKRFIRTSPLGKDKNYCRYWFFRRDGRIFVESSDSTHWGYYQTKEELDALIGSLNAKGERERALKKQMQKLYSKICSELQKRSKEETQQIEMEEALVRRSTRVRAPPRENPALAFLKYANKWKEL
;
A
#
# COMPACT_ATOMS: atom_id res chain seq x y z
N MET A 1 -30.34 23.67 21.70
CA MET A 1 -29.66 22.70 22.58
C MET A 1 -30.05 21.24 22.37
N LYS A 2 -31.27 20.76 22.73
CA LYS A 2 -31.61 19.31 22.59
C LYS A 2 -31.62 18.80 21.14
N ASN A 3 -32.00 19.64 20.18
CA ASN A 3 -32.06 19.28 18.76
C ASN A 3 -30.65 19.21 18.13
N GLU A 4 -29.76 20.14 18.47
CA GLU A 4 -28.37 20.17 17.98
C GLU A 4 -27.57 18.94 18.45
N ILE A 5 -27.84 18.47 19.68
CA ILE A 5 -27.20 17.26 20.22
C ILE A 5 -27.67 16.03 19.43
N LYS A 6 -28.97 15.91 19.14
CA LYS A 6 -29.53 14.79 18.36
C LYS A 6 -28.98 14.77 16.92
N GLU A 7 -28.89 15.94 16.29
CA GLU A 7 -28.37 16.11 14.93
C GLU A 7 -26.87 15.76 14.85
N SER A 8 -26.08 16.13 15.86
CA SER A 8 -24.66 15.76 15.94
C SER A 8 -24.42 14.26 16.15
N ILE A 9 -25.33 13.55 16.82
CA ILE A 9 -25.26 12.09 17.02
C ILE A 9 -25.64 11.35 15.73
N GLU A 10 -26.68 11.80 15.02
CA GLU A 10 -27.07 11.24 13.71
C GLU A 10 -25.99 11.48 12.65
N MET A 11 -25.36 12.65 12.63
CA MET A 11 -24.20 12.97 11.78
C MET A 11 -23.02 12.03 12.05
N LYS A 12 -22.64 11.82 13.32
CA LYS A 12 -21.57 10.88 13.68
C LYS A 12 -21.90 9.44 13.26
N SER A 13 -23.14 9.00 13.48
CA SER A 13 -23.59 7.67 13.05
C SER A 13 -23.56 7.51 11.51
N ALA A 14 -23.86 8.57 10.77
CA ALA A 14 -23.79 8.56 9.31
C ALA A 14 -22.33 8.56 8.80
N GLU A 15 -21.44 9.32 9.44
CA GLU A 15 -20.01 9.35 9.15
C GLU A 15 -19.36 7.98 9.40
N GLU A 16 -19.65 7.35 10.54
CA GLU A 16 -19.17 6.00 10.87
C GLU A 16 -19.62 4.95 9.86
N ARG A 17 -20.89 5.01 9.42
CA ARG A 17 -21.42 4.14 8.35
C ARG A 17 -20.71 4.38 7.02
N LYS A 18 -20.44 5.63 6.68
CA LYS A 18 -19.72 6.01 5.45
C LYS A 18 -18.28 5.50 5.47
N GLU A 19 -17.58 5.63 6.60
CA GLU A 19 -16.23 5.08 6.78
C GLU A 19 -16.20 3.56 6.71
N PHE A 20 -17.19 2.89 7.30
CA PHE A 20 -17.32 1.43 7.22
C PHE A 20 -17.54 0.97 5.78
N LEU A 21 -18.42 1.63 5.03
CA LEU A 21 -18.65 1.35 3.62
C LEU A 21 -17.42 1.65 2.77
N GLU A 22 -16.71 2.77 3.02
CA GLU A 22 -15.43 3.06 2.35
C GLU A 22 -14.42 1.93 2.58
N ARG A 23 -14.28 1.43 3.81
CA ARG A 23 -13.39 0.30 4.14
C ARG A 23 -13.82 -1.01 3.45
N GLU A 24 -15.12 -1.30 3.38
CA GLU A 24 -15.62 -2.52 2.73
C GLU A 24 -15.53 -2.47 1.19
N ILE A 25 -15.68 -1.29 0.59
CA ILE A 25 -15.45 -1.05 -0.83
C ILE A 25 -13.95 -1.19 -1.15
N GLU A 26 -13.09 -0.65 -0.30
CA GLU A 26 -11.64 -0.69 -0.44
C GLU A 26 -11.06 -2.11 -0.44
N LYS A 27 -11.65 -3.04 0.31
CA LYS A 27 -11.25 -4.46 0.27
C LYS A 27 -11.52 -5.12 -1.07
N ARG A 28 -12.54 -4.67 -1.81
CA ARG A 28 -13.08 -5.37 -3.00
C ARG A 28 -12.74 -4.70 -4.34
N PHE A 29 -12.44 -3.41 -4.36
CA PHE A 29 -12.33 -2.64 -5.61
C PHE A 29 -10.90 -2.15 -5.89
N ILE A 30 -10.35 -2.54 -7.04
CA ILE A 30 -9.04 -2.07 -7.56
C ILE A 30 -9.22 -0.86 -8.48
N ARG A 31 -10.45 -0.47 -8.85
CA ARG A 31 -10.67 0.65 -9.78
C ARG A 31 -10.33 1.99 -9.13
N THR A 32 -9.07 2.39 -9.21
CA THR A 32 -8.61 3.73 -8.88
C THR A 32 -8.60 4.56 -10.16
N SER A 33 -9.15 5.77 -10.10
CA SER A 33 -8.96 6.77 -11.14
C SER A 33 -7.60 7.46 -10.93
N PRO A 34 -6.91 7.89 -11.99
CA PRO A 34 -5.69 8.68 -11.82
C PRO A 34 -6.01 9.98 -11.08
N LEU A 35 -5.12 10.37 -10.16
CA LEU A 35 -5.22 11.59 -9.36
C LEU A 35 -5.16 12.86 -10.22
N GLY A 36 -4.43 12.79 -11.33
CA GLY A 36 -4.23 13.88 -12.25
C GLY A 36 -3.04 13.66 -13.17
N LYS A 37 -2.75 14.69 -13.96
CA LYS A 37 -1.59 14.73 -14.87
C LYS A 37 -0.73 15.95 -14.57
N ASP A 38 0.58 15.83 -14.75
CA ASP A 38 1.52 16.95 -14.67
C ASP A 38 1.76 17.64 -16.03
N LYS A 39 2.72 18.56 -16.10
CA LYS A 39 3.15 19.23 -17.34
C LYS A 39 3.60 18.24 -18.42
N ASN A 40 4.30 17.17 -18.02
CA ASN A 40 4.83 16.14 -18.90
C ASN A 40 3.79 15.08 -19.29
N TYR A 41 2.54 15.27 -18.87
CA TYR A 41 1.42 14.33 -19.07
C TYR A 41 1.61 13.00 -18.35
N CYS A 42 2.50 12.94 -17.35
CA CYS A 42 2.62 11.78 -16.48
C CYS A 42 1.35 11.64 -15.64
N ARG A 43 0.83 10.42 -15.52
CA ARG A 43 -0.37 10.10 -14.73
C ARG A 43 0.05 9.67 -13.34
N TYR A 44 -0.58 10.27 -12.34
CA TYR A 44 -0.34 9.93 -10.94
C TYR A 44 -1.45 9.01 -10.45
N TRP A 45 -1.06 7.92 -9.80
CA TRP A 45 -1.95 6.90 -9.29
C TRP A 45 -1.70 6.72 -7.81
N PHE A 46 -2.78 6.63 -7.04
CA PHE A 46 -2.70 6.27 -5.63
C PHE A 46 -3.54 5.03 -5.39
N PHE A 47 -2.87 3.96 -4.99
CA PHE A 47 -3.51 2.72 -4.58
C PHE A 47 -3.53 2.68 -3.06
N ARG A 48 -4.73 2.80 -2.49
CA ARG A 48 -4.92 2.89 -1.04
C ARG A 48 -4.39 1.68 -0.27
N ARG A 49 -4.35 0.50 -0.89
CA ARG A 49 -3.77 -0.71 -0.26
C ARG A 49 -2.26 -0.64 -0.10
N ASP A 50 -1.58 0.03 -1.01
CA ASP A 50 -0.12 0.01 -1.09
C ASP A 50 0.50 1.24 -0.41
N GLY A 51 -0.28 2.31 -0.23
CA GLY A 51 0.13 3.57 0.39
C GLY A 51 1.07 4.41 -0.45
N ARG A 52 1.55 3.89 -1.58
CA ARG A 52 2.51 4.52 -2.48
C ARG A 52 1.81 5.30 -3.58
N ILE A 53 2.50 6.32 -4.07
CA ILE A 53 2.08 7.06 -5.26
C ILE A 53 2.88 6.54 -6.43
N PHE A 54 2.19 6.07 -7.45
CA PHE A 54 2.79 5.60 -8.68
C PHE A 54 2.70 6.69 -9.73
N VAL A 55 3.77 6.82 -10.50
CA VAL A 55 3.88 7.76 -11.61
C VAL A 55 4.03 6.94 -12.87
N GLU A 56 3.07 7.11 -13.76
CA GLU A 56 3.11 6.52 -15.09
C GLU A 56 3.55 7.61 -16.06
N SER A 57 4.60 7.34 -16.83
CA SER A 57 5.07 8.24 -17.88
C SER A 57 4.01 8.42 -18.98
N SER A 58 4.09 9.51 -19.75
CA SER A 58 3.10 9.81 -20.80
C SER A 58 3.04 8.75 -21.91
N ASP A 59 4.18 8.13 -22.20
CA ASP A 59 4.33 7.01 -23.13
C ASP A 59 3.91 5.66 -22.53
N SER A 60 3.56 5.62 -21.23
CA SER A 60 3.11 4.42 -20.49
C SER A 60 4.15 3.29 -20.45
N THR A 61 5.39 3.55 -20.86
CA THR A 61 6.48 2.56 -20.90
C THR A 61 7.24 2.51 -19.57
N HIS A 62 7.32 3.65 -18.89
CA HIS A 62 8.05 3.81 -17.63
C HIS A 62 7.08 4.05 -16.47
N TRP A 63 7.36 3.36 -15.36
CA TRP A 63 6.66 3.52 -14.10
C TRP A 63 7.66 3.85 -13.00
N GLY A 64 7.31 4.84 -12.18
CA GLY A 64 8.02 5.19 -10.96
C GLY A 64 7.09 5.12 -9.76
N TYR A 65 7.65 5.16 -8.56
CA TYR A 65 6.87 5.25 -7.33
C TYR A 65 7.56 6.12 -6.30
N TYR A 66 6.74 6.72 -5.43
CA TYR A 66 7.17 7.39 -4.22
C TYR A 66 6.70 6.58 -3.01
N GLN A 67 7.65 6.30 -2.11
CA GLN A 67 7.45 5.44 -0.95
C GLN A 67 7.59 6.21 0.37
N THR A 68 8.34 7.31 0.41
CA THR A 68 8.56 8.03 1.67
C THR A 68 7.67 9.26 1.81
N LYS A 69 7.41 9.67 3.05
CA LYS A 69 6.70 10.93 3.33
C LYS A 69 7.47 12.13 2.76
N GLU A 70 8.80 12.07 2.79
CA GLU A 70 9.69 13.15 2.37
C GLU A 70 9.66 13.31 0.85
N GLU A 71 9.65 12.19 0.12
CA GLU A 71 9.41 12.17 -1.33
C GLU A 71 8.04 12.78 -1.69
N LEU A 72 7.01 12.47 -0.90
CA LEU A 72 5.68 13.05 -1.11
C LEU A 72 5.66 14.56 -0.87
N ASP A 73 6.28 15.03 0.22
CA ASP A 73 6.40 16.45 0.54
C ASP A 73 7.20 17.19 -0.54
N ALA A 74 8.31 16.61 -1.00
CA ALA A 74 9.12 17.14 -2.09
C ALA A 74 8.33 17.20 -3.42
N LEU A 75 7.53 16.18 -3.71
CA LEU A 75 6.66 16.15 -4.89
C LEU A 75 5.62 17.28 -4.82
N ILE A 76 4.90 17.42 -3.71
CA ILE A 76 3.89 18.48 -3.54
C ILE A 76 4.53 19.88 -3.59
N GLY A 77 5.75 20.01 -3.06
CA GLY A 77 6.55 21.23 -3.11
C GLY A 77 7.00 21.61 -4.53
N SER A 78 7.43 20.63 -5.32
CA SER A 78 7.92 20.84 -6.70
C SER A 78 6.81 21.14 -7.72
N LEU A 79 5.55 20.75 -7.45
CA LEU A 79 4.42 21.05 -8.33
C LEU A 79 4.14 22.56 -8.44
N ASN A 80 4.10 23.07 -9.68
CA ASN A 80 3.95 24.49 -9.95
C ASN A 80 2.48 24.93 -9.84
N ALA A 81 2.21 25.91 -8.98
CA ALA A 81 0.87 26.44 -8.76
C ALA A 81 0.31 27.26 -9.93
N LYS A 82 1.15 27.66 -10.90
CA LYS A 82 0.73 28.48 -12.06
C LYS A 82 0.02 27.66 -13.15
N GLY A 83 0.32 26.36 -13.29
CA GLY A 83 -0.30 25.52 -14.30
C GLY A 83 -1.65 24.97 -13.84
N GLU A 84 -2.70 25.04 -14.67
CA GLU A 84 -4.03 24.53 -14.30
C GLU A 84 -4.01 23.04 -13.94
N ARG A 85 -3.27 22.24 -14.72
CA ARG A 85 -3.10 20.79 -14.51
C ARG A 85 -2.38 20.49 -13.20
N GLU A 86 -1.21 21.08 -12.99
CA GLU A 86 -0.41 20.85 -11.79
C GLU A 86 -1.09 21.38 -10.53
N ARG A 87 -1.83 22.48 -10.63
CA ARG A 87 -2.66 23.00 -9.54
C ARG A 87 -3.80 22.03 -9.19
N ALA A 88 -4.47 21.45 -10.18
CA ALA A 88 -5.51 20.45 -9.95
C ALA A 88 -4.92 19.18 -9.29
N LEU A 89 -3.78 18.70 -9.82
CA LEU A 89 -3.05 17.57 -9.24
C LEU A 89 -2.65 17.86 -7.79
N LYS A 90 -2.01 19.01 -7.53
CA LYS A 90 -1.59 19.43 -6.19
C LYS A 90 -2.77 19.47 -5.21
N LYS A 91 -3.93 20.00 -5.61
CA LYS A 91 -5.14 20.00 -4.78
C LYS A 91 -5.63 18.58 -4.44
N GLN A 92 -5.63 17.67 -5.42
CA GLN A 92 -6.02 16.27 -5.17
C GLN A 92 -5.01 15.57 -4.25
N MET A 93 -3.71 15.78 -4.46
CA MET A 93 -2.67 15.20 -3.61
C MET A 93 -2.75 15.74 -2.17
N GLN A 94 -2.99 17.04 -1.99
CA GLN A 94 -3.19 17.65 -0.67
C GLN A 94 -4.43 17.08 0.04
N LYS A 95 -5.53 16.87 -0.68
CA LYS A 95 -6.75 16.27 -0.11
C LYS A 95 -6.51 14.84 0.41
N LEU A 96 -5.65 14.09 -0.29
CA LEU A 96 -5.34 12.70 0.07
C LEU A 96 -4.11 12.57 0.97
N TYR A 97 -3.40 13.66 1.23
CA TYR A 97 -2.13 13.66 1.96
C TYR A 97 -2.21 12.96 3.31
N SER A 98 -3.26 13.26 4.11
CA SER A 98 -3.46 12.63 5.42
C SER A 98 -3.68 11.12 5.34
N LYS A 99 -4.41 10.66 4.32
CA LYS A 99 -4.63 9.23 4.03
C LYS A 99 -3.31 8.58 3.62
N ILE A 100 -2.64 9.13 2.59
CA ILE A 100 -1.36 8.61 2.10
C ILE A 100 -0.33 8.50 3.23
N CYS A 101 -0.17 9.52 4.06
CA CYS A 101 0.76 9.50 5.18
C CYS A 101 0.41 8.41 6.22
N SER A 102 -0.89 8.23 6.50
CA SER A 102 -1.38 7.20 7.43
C SER A 102 -1.13 5.79 6.90
N GLU A 103 -1.41 5.55 5.61
CA GLU A 103 -1.13 4.29 4.92
C GLU A 103 0.38 3.97 4.86
N LEU A 104 1.23 4.96 4.53
CA LEU A 104 2.69 4.80 4.51
C LEU A 104 3.23 4.40 5.89
N GLN A 105 2.76 5.06 6.96
CA GLN A 105 3.14 4.72 8.33
C GLN A 105 2.64 3.34 8.77
N LYS A 106 1.44 2.96 8.35
CA LYS A 106 0.90 1.63 8.63
C LYS A 106 1.77 0.55 7.99
N ARG A 107 2.14 0.75 6.73
CA ARG A 107 3.02 -0.15 5.99
C ARG A 107 4.41 -0.25 6.61
N SER A 108 5.05 0.86 6.97
CA SER A 108 6.37 0.80 7.57
C SER A 108 6.37 -0.01 8.88
N LYS A 109 5.28 0.06 9.65
CA LYS A 109 5.07 -0.76 10.85
C LYS A 109 4.85 -2.24 10.50
N GLU A 110 4.03 -2.54 9.49
CA GLU A 110 3.80 -3.90 9.00
C GLU A 110 5.11 -4.54 8.47
N GLU A 111 5.91 -3.79 7.72
CA GLU A 111 7.23 -4.23 7.24
C GLU A 111 8.17 -4.56 8.40
N THR A 112 8.26 -3.69 9.43
CA THR A 112 9.05 -3.98 10.63
C THR A 112 8.55 -5.20 11.38
N GLN A 113 7.23 -5.38 11.50
CA GLN A 113 6.64 -6.54 12.18
C GLN A 113 6.88 -7.84 11.41
N GLN A 114 6.82 -7.81 10.08
CA GLN A 114 7.16 -8.97 9.26
C GLN A 114 8.63 -9.34 9.42
N ILE A 115 9.54 -8.37 9.39
CA ILE A 115 10.97 -8.58 9.61
C ILE A 115 11.24 -9.13 11.01
N GLU A 116 10.61 -8.58 12.05
CA GLU A 116 10.74 -9.10 13.42
C GLU A 116 10.18 -10.53 13.57
N MET A 117 9.07 -10.84 12.90
CA MET A 117 8.48 -12.18 12.91
C MET A 117 9.37 -13.19 12.18
N GLU A 118 9.92 -12.80 11.03
CA GLU A 118 10.88 -13.60 10.27
C GLU A 118 12.17 -13.80 11.07
N GLU A 119 12.69 -12.75 11.70
CA GLU A 119 13.85 -12.83 12.59
C GLU A 119 13.57 -13.72 13.82
N ALA A 120 12.37 -13.62 14.41
CA ALA A 120 11.94 -14.48 15.52
C ALA A 120 11.76 -15.95 15.08
N LEU A 121 11.36 -16.21 13.84
CA LEU A 121 11.31 -17.55 13.27
C LEU A 121 12.73 -18.12 13.10
N VAL A 122 13.65 -17.30 12.58
CA VAL A 122 15.07 -17.67 12.44
C VAL A 122 15.72 -17.92 13.82
N ARG A 123 15.48 -17.06 14.81
CA ARG A 123 15.99 -17.23 16.20
C ARG A 123 15.42 -18.45 16.91
N ARG A 124 14.17 -18.83 16.64
CA ARG A 124 13.59 -20.10 17.13
C ARG A 124 14.27 -21.31 16.49
N SER A 125 14.67 -21.19 15.22
CA SER A 125 15.35 -22.26 14.48
C SER A 125 16.82 -22.45 14.86
N THR A 126 17.50 -21.47 15.45
CA THR A 126 18.94 -21.55 15.78
C THR A 126 19.24 -22.16 17.15
N ARG A 127 18.26 -22.28 18.06
CA ARG A 127 18.42 -22.97 19.36
C ARG A 127 18.38 -24.50 19.25
N VAL A 128 17.94 -25.05 18.12
CA VAL A 128 17.92 -26.49 17.85
C VAL A 128 18.77 -26.73 16.61
N ARG A 129 20.08 -26.95 16.78
CA ARG A 129 20.92 -27.52 15.72
C ARG A 129 20.56 -29.01 15.56
N ALA A 130 19.37 -29.29 15.04
CA ALA A 130 19.19 -30.47 14.21
C ALA A 130 19.47 -30.01 12.77
N PRO A 131 20.27 -30.74 11.98
CA PRO A 131 20.32 -30.49 10.54
C PRO A 131 18.88 -30.48 10.02
N PRO A 132 18.53 -29.63 9.02
CA PRO A 132 17.18 -29.57 8.48
C PRO A 132 16.72 -30.99 8.21
N ARG A 133 15.80 -31.52 9.03
CA ARG A 133 15.20 -32.80 8.72
C ARG A 133 14.51 -32.57 7.40
N GLU A 134 14.92 -33.33 6.41
CA GLU A 134 14.29 -33.35 5.11
C GLU A 134 12.80 -33.47 5.35
N ASN A 135 12.05 -32.51 4.83
CA ASN A 135 10.61 -32.48 5.02
C ASN A 135 10.07 -33.84 4.55
N PRO A 136 9.46 -34.66 5.42
CA PRO A 136 8.99 -35.99 5.03
C PRO A 136 7.97 -35.92 3.87
N ALA A 137 7.30 -34.78 3.71
CA ALA A 137 6.44 -34.50 2.56
C ALA A 137 7.19 -34.37 1.22
N LEU A 138 8.51 -34.19 1.22
CA LEU A 138 9.37 -34.06 0.02
C LEU A 138 10.22 -35.32 -0.25
N ALA A 139 10.02 -36.41 0.49
CA ALA A 139 10.79 -37.64 0.32
C ALA A 139 10.67 -38.24 -1.10
N PHE A 140 9.55 -37.98 -1.79
CA PHE A 140 9.30 -38.44 -3.16
C PHE A 140 10.28 -37.83 -4.19
N LEU A 141 10.86 -36.66 -3.94
CA LEU A 141 11.84 -36.04 -4.85
C LEU A 141 13.16 -36.80 -4.91
N LYS A 142 13.44 -37.64 -3.91
CA LYS A 142 14.65 -38.48 -3.84
C LYS A 142 14.45 -39.89 -4.36
N TYR A 143 13.22 -40.26 -4.71
CA TYR A 143 12.94 -41.58 -5.24
C TYR A 143 13.58 -41.73 -6.63
N ALA A 144 14.66 -42.50 -6.69
CA ALA A 144 15.25 -42.98 -7.94
C ALA A 144 14.82 -44.43 -8.16
N ASN A 145 14.16 -44.70 -9.29
CA ASN A 145 13.71 -46.04 -9.64
C ASN A 145 14.91 -46.90 -10.09
N LYS A 146 15.38 -47.78 -9.21
CA LYS A 146 16.55 -48.64 -9.44
C LYS A 146 16.36 -49.73 -10.51
N TRP A 147 15.18 -49.83 -11.11
CA TRP A 147 14.82 -50.90 -12.05
C TRP A 147 15.15 -50.56 -13.51
N LYS A 148 15.74 -49.38 -13.77
CA LYS A 148 16.05 -48.89 -15.12
C LYS A 148 17.53 -48.64 -15.40
N GLU A 149 18.43 -49.03 -14.50
CA GLU A 149 19.86 -49.03 -14.84
C GLU A 149 20.23 -50.36 -15.50
N LEU A 150 20.13 -50.36 -16.84
CA LEU A 150 20.75 -51.31 -17.76
C LEU A 150 21.82 -50.57 -18.55
#